data_AF-A0A2R5HGU7-F1
#
_entry.id   AF-A0A2R5HGU7-F1
#
_cell.length_a   1.000
_cell.length_b   1.000
_cell.length_c   1.000
_cell.angle_alpha   90.00
_cell.angle_beta   90.00
_cell.angle_gamma   90.00
#
_symmetry.space_group_name_H-M   'P 1'
#
loop_
_entity.id
_entity.type
_entity.pdbx_description
1 polymer ?
#
loop_
_entity_poly.entity_id
_entity_poly.type
_entity_poly.pdbx_seq_one_letter_code
_entity_poly.pdbx_strand_id
1 'polypeptide(L)'
;MFYHFKGTVTKEDYIRTLRPGLKFSLIAFNVLYLVMFIINLTTGFKLPFMIFLIVIWALLNLGIYYSPKLMVGRFKSQNVDFYITEEQLKAQGKLSQFVNLGDMLLLVYGKQGTMIFKKEHLQDLSQWDVFVGMTTKLWKERKKA
;
A
#
# COMPACT_ATOMS: atom_id res chain seq x y z
N MET A 1 10.00 26.05 1.11
CA MET A 1 10.41 25.05 2.12
C MET A 1 10.88 23.80 1.38
N PHE A 2 12.03 23.24 1.75
CA PHE A 2 12.63 22.07 1.11
C PHE A 2 12.79 20.94 2.13
N TYR A 3 12.65 19.69 1.69
CA TYR A 3 12.76 18.50 2.50
C TYR A 3 13.86 17.62 1.90
N HIS A 4 14.91 17.35 2.67
CA HIS A 4 16.03 16.54 2.20
C HIS A 4 15.89 15.11 2.70
N PHE A 5 15.75 14.17 1.77
CA PHE A 5 15.68 12.75 2.06
C PHE A 5 16.98 12.06 1.68
N LYS A 6 17.60 11.41 2.66
CA LYS A 6 18.82 10.63 2.49
C LYS A 6 18.70 9.27 3.18
N GLY A 7 18.88 8.20 2.42
CA GLY A 7 18.85 6.82 2.94
C GLY A 7 18.64 5.78 1.86
N THR A 8 18.30 4.55 2.25
CA THR A 8 18.11 3.43 1.32
C THR A 8 16.71 2.87 1.45
N VAL A 9 15.91 2.97 0.39
CA VAL A 9 14.60 2.33 0.33
C VAL A 9 14.79 0.88 -0.07
N THR A 10 14.34 -0.03 0.79
CA THR A 10 14.50 -1.46 0.61
C THR A 10 13.23 -2.11 0.06
N LYS A 11 13.37 -3.36 -0.37
CA LYS A 11 12.23 -4.23 -0.74
C LYS A 11 11.24 -4.43 0.41
N GLU A 12 11.72 -4.45 1.65
CA GLU A 12 10.87 -4.65 2.83
C GLU A 12 9.97 -3.45 3.09
N ASP A 13 10.45 -2.24 2.82
CA ASP A 13 9.67 -1.00 2.93
C ASP A 13 8.48 -1.02 1.95
N TYR A 14 8.70 -1.47 0.71
CA TYR A 14 7.64 -1.65 -0.28
C TYR A 14 6.64 -2.75 0.12
N ILE A 15 7.11 -3.85 0.72
CA ILE A 15 6.20 -4.89 1.24
C ILE A 15 5.36 -4.34 2.40
N ARG A 16 5.96 -3.52 3.27
CA ARG A 16 5.28 -2.90 4.42
C ARG A 16 4.19 -1.93 3.97
N THR A 17 4.36 -1.24 2.86
CA THR A 17 3.32 -0.37 2.28
C THR A 17 2.20 -1.13 1.57
N LEU A 18 2.46 -2.31 1.01
CA LEU A 18 1.43 -3.16 0.42
C LEU A 18 0.61 -3.96 1.46
N ARG A 19 1.19 -4.25 2.62
CA ARG A 19 0.60 -5.13 3.64
C ARG A 19 -0.79 -4.68 4.13
N PRO A 20 -1.08 -3.39 4.37
CA PRO A 20 -2.42 -2.95 4.76
C PRO A 20 -3.48 -3.27 3.69
N GLY A 21 -3.20 -2.99 2.42
CA GLY A 21 -4.12 -3.29 1.32
C GLY A 21 -4.40 -4.78 1.19
N LEU A 22 -3.36 -5.61 1.30
CA LEU A 22 -3.50 -7.07 1.32
C LEU A 22 -4.33 -7.57 2.51
N LYS A 23 -4.16 -6.97 3.70
CA LYS A 23 -4.97 -7.29 4.89
C LYS A 23 -6.45 -6.94 4.68
N PHE A 24 -6.76 -5.78 4.12
CA PHE A 24 -8.14 -5.39 3.81
C PHE A 24 -8.80 -6.35 2.82
N SER A 25 -8.10 -6.74 1.76
CA SER A 25 -8.59 -7.75 0.82
C SER A 25 -8.87 -9.08 1.51
N LEU A 26 -7.96 -9.53 2.39
CA LEU A 26 -8.11 -10.79 3.13
C LEU A 26 -9.33 -10.76 4.07
N ILE A 27 -9.58 -9.63 4.74
CA ILE A 27 -10.78 -9.43 5.56
C ILE A 27 -12.04 -9.52 4.69
N ALA A 28 -12.08 -8.81 3.55
CA ALA A 28 -13.23 -8.85 2.66
C ALA A 28 -13.52 -10.28 2.14
N PHE A 29 -12.47 -11.03 1.77
CA PHE A 29 -12.60 -12.43 1.36
C PHE A 29 -13.09 -13.33 2.50
N ASN A 30 -12.60 -13.13 3.73
CA ASN A 30 -13.07 -13.90 4.89
C ASN A 30 -14.55 -13.62 5.20
N VAL A 31 -15.00 -12.36 5.08
CA VAL A 31 -16.42 -12.00 5.23
C VAL A 31 -17.26 -12.67 4.14
N LEU A 32 -16.83 -12.59 2.88
CA LEU A 32 -17.53 -13.24 1.76
C LEU A 32 -17.62 -14.76 1.96
N TYR A 33 -16.52 -15.40 2.39
CA TYR A 33 -16.47 -16.82 2.70
C TYR A 33 -17.48 -17.18 3.80
N LEU A 34 -17.52 -16.39 4.88
CA LEU A 34 -18.46 -16.61 5.98
C LEU A 34 -19.93 -16.52 5.53
N VAL A 35 -20.24 -15.56 4.66
CA VAL A 35 -21.59 -15.43 4.07
C VAL A 35 -21.94 -16.67 3.25
N MET A 36 -21.05 -17.12 2.36
CA MET A 36 -21.26 -18.31 1.55
C MET A 36 -21.40 -19.58 2.40
N PHE A 37 -20.65 -19.66 3.50
CA PHE A 37 -20.75 -20.75 4.47
C PHE A 37 -22.15 -20.79 5.13
N ILE A 38 -22.66 -19.65 5.59
CA ILE A 38 -24.00 -19.55 6.20
C ILE A 38 -25.09 -19.90 5.18
N ILE A 39 -24.97 -19.45 3.93
CA ILE A 39 -25.90 -19.82 2.85
C ILE A 39 -25.92 -21.34 2.65
N ASN A 40 -24.74 -21.98 2.62
CA ASN A 40 -24.66 -23.42 2.43
C ASN A 40 -25.23 -24.21 3.62
N LEU A 41 -25.08 -23.69 4.85
CA LEU A 41 -25.70 -24.31 6.03
C LEU A 41 -27.23 -24.20 6.00
N THR A 42 -27.77 -23.06 5.61
CA THR A 42 -29.22 -22.78 5.63
C THR A 42 -29.99 -23.44 4.49
N THR A 43 -29.34 -23.75 3.36
CA THR A 43 -29.99 -24.30 2.16
C THR A 43 -29.86 -25.82 1.98
N GLY A 44 -29.44 -26.53 3.04
CA GLY A 44 -29.13 -27.96 2.99
C GLY A 44 -27.66 -28.18 2.66
N PHE A 45 -26.89 -28.55 3.68
CA PHE A 45 -25.43 -28.63 3.64
C PHE A 45 -24.92 -29.50 2.48
N LYS A 46 -24.17 -28.88 1.57
CA LYS A 46 -23.47 -29.58 0.48
C LYS A 46 -21.99 -29.72 0.79
N LEU A 47 -21.56 -30.92 1.19
CA LEU A 47 -20.17 -31.21 1.50
C LEU A 47 -19.20 -30.93 0.31
N PRO A 48 -19.53 -31.28 -0.96
CA PRO A 48 -18.63 -30.98 -2.09
C PRO A 48 -18.43 -29.48 -2.30
N PHE A 49 -19.48 -28.67 -2.09
CA PHE A 49 -19.41 -27.21 -2.19
C PHE A 49 -18.55 -26.62 -1.07
N MET A 50 -18.61 -27.17 0.14
CA MET A 50 -17.73 -26.79 1.25
C MET A 50 -16.25 -27.06 0.95
N ILE A 51 -15.93 -28.26 0.46
CA ILE A 51 -14.55 -28.62 0.14
C ILE A 51 -14.01 -27.67 -0.93
N PHE A 52 -14.80 -27.36 -1.95
CA PHE A 52 -14.44 -26.40 -2.99
C PHE A 52 -14.18 -24.99 -2.43
N LEU A 53 -15.06 -24.49 -1.56
CA LEU A 53 -14.88 -23.19 -0.90
C LEU A 53 -13.60 -23.16 -0.06
N ILE A 54 -13.31 -24.22 0.70
CA ILE A 54 -12.09 -24.33 1.52
C ILE A 54 -10.84 -24.31 0.63
N VAL A 55 -10.85 -25.03 -0.49
CA VAL A 55 -9.72 -25.05 -1.43
C VAL A 55 -9.48 -23.67 -2.02
N ILE A 56 -10.54 -22.98 -2.48
CA ILE A 56 -10.43 -21.60 -2.98
C ILE A 56 -9.90 -20.67 -1.90
N TRP A 57 -10.44 -20.77 -0.68
CA TRP A 57 -9.99 -19.97 0.45
C TRP A 57 -8.51 -20.19 0.75
N ALA A 58 -8.04 -21.44 0.78
CA ALA A 58 -6.64 -21.77 0.98
C ALA A 58 -5.74 -21.21 -0.13
N LEU A 59 -6.14 -21.36 -1.40
CA LEU A 59 -5.40 -20.83 -2.54
C LEU A 59 -5.31 -19.30 -2.53
N LEU A 60 -6.40 -18.60 -2.17
CA LEU A 60 -6.41 -17.14 -2.04
C LEU A 60 -5.53 -16.66 -0.88
N ASN A 61 -5.59 -17.34 0.27
CA ASN A 61 -4.72 -17.02 1.41
C ASN A 61 -3.23 -17.22 1.07
N LEU A 62 -2.89 -18.34 0.43
CA LEU A 62 -1.54 -18.60 -0.07
C LEU A 62 -1.12 -17.54 -1.10
N GLY A 63 -2.01 -17.22 -2.04
CA GLY A 63 -1.78 -16.18 -3.05
C GLY A 63 -1.47 -14.83 -2.41
N ILE A 64 -2.27 -14.38 -1.43
CA ILE A 64 -2.07 -13.11 -0.72
C ILE A 64 -0.78 -13.13 0.11
N TYR A 65 -0.44 -14.26 0.73
CA TYR A 65 0.78 -14.41 1.52
C TYR A 65 2.04 -14.31 0.66
N TYR A 66 2.05 -14.95 -0.52
CA TYR A 66 3.20 -14.95 -1.43
C TYR A 66 3.21 -13.77 -2.42
N SER A 67 2.06 -13.13 -2.66
CA SER A 67 1.90 -11.98 -3.57
C SER A 67 2.93 -10.86 -3.35
N PRO A 68 3.16 -10.34 -2.13
CA PRO A 68 4.14 -9.28 -1.93
C PRO A 68 5.57 -9.75 -2.20
N LYS A 69 5.89 -11.04 -2.05
CA LYS A 69 7.22 -11.56 -2.38
C LYS A 69 7.43 -11.63 -3.91
N LEU A 70 6.37 -11.99 -4.64
CA LEU A 70 6.33 -12.08 -6.10
C LEU A 70 6.31 -10.71 -6.78
N MET A 71 5.48 -9.78 -6.31
CA MET A 71 5.38 -8.41 -6.85
C MET A 71 6.70 -7.65 -6.75
N VAL A 72 7.48 -7.93 -5.71
CA VAL A 72 8.72 -7.21 -5.40
C VAL A 72 9.94 -8.02 -5.84
N GLY A 73 9.74 -9.11 -6.62
CA GLY A 73 10.80 -10.01 -7.09
C GLY A 73 11.90 -9.33 -7.91
N ARG A 74 11.61 -8.17 -8.52
CA ARG A 74 12.56 -7.39 -9.33
C ARG A 74 12.90 -6.01 -8.73
N PHE A 75 12.44 -5.71 -7.53
CA PHE A 75 12.74 -4.43 -6.90
C PHE A 75 14.20 -4.42 -6.42
N LYS A 76 14.99 -3.49 -6.96
CA LYS A 76 16.34 -3.21 -6.46
C LYS A 76 16.24 -2.13 -5.40
N SER A 77 16.96 -2.30 -4.29
CA SER A 77 17.08 -1.24 -3.28
C SER A 77 17.58 0.04 -3.95
N GLN A 78 16.96 1.17 -3.61
CA GLN A 78 17.27 2.47 -4.19
C GLN A 78 17.87 3.36 -3.10
N ASN A 79 19.08 3.85 -3.36
CA ASN A 79 19.64 4.92 -2.55
C ASN A 79 18.96 6.22 -2.95
N VAL A 80 18.40 6.88 -1.95
CA VAL A 80 17.69 8.14 -2.03
C VAL A 80 18.62 9.19 -1.44
N ASP A 81 18.98 10.19 -2.24
CA ASP A 81 19.67 11.41 -1.80
C ASP A 81 19.12 12.54 -2.69
N PHE A 82 18.00 13.14 -2.27
CA PHE A 82 17.36 14.20 -3.05
C PHE A 82 16.62 15.21 -2.17
N TYR A 83 16.48 16.41 -2.72
CA TYR A 83 15.65 17.47 -2.16
C TYR A 83 14.29 17.45 -2.83
N ILE A 84 13.24 17.55 -2.03
CA ILE A 84 11.87 17.73 -2.49
C ILE A 84 11.30 19.06 -2.01
N THR A 85 10.65 19.76 -2.92
CA THR A 85 9.81 20.93 -2.61
C THR A 85 8.35 20.63 -2.91
N GLU A 86 7.46 21.45 -2.36
CA GLU A 86 6.03 21.40 -2.67
C GLU A 86 5.76 21.56 -4.18
N GLU A 87 6.51 22.43 -4.85
CA GLU A 87 6.38 22.68 -6.28
C GLU A 87 6.79 21.46 -7.12
N GLN A 88 7.86 20.76 -6.73
CA GLN A 88 8.28 19.53 -7.39
C GLN A 88 7.24 18.42 -7.23
N LEU A 89 6.64 18.28 -6.04
CA LEU A 89 5.55 17.32 -5.81
C LEU A 89 4.30 17.65 -6.64
N LYS A 90 4.00 18.94 -6.83
CA LYS A 90 2.93 19.39 -7.75
C LYS A 90 3.30 19.08 -9.21
N ALA A 91 4.55 19.27 -9.60
CA ALA A 91 5.03 19.06 -10.96
C ALA A 91 5.08 17.58 -11.37
N GLN A 92 5.26 16.65 -10.43
CA GLN A 92 5.33 15.20 -10.69
C GLN A 92 4.05 14.55 -11.25
N GLY A 93 2.99 15.30 -11.53
CA GLY A 93 1.76 14.79 -12.16
C GLY A 93 0.72 14.25 -11.18
N LYS A 94 -0.39 13.68 -11.70
CA LYS A 94 -1.59 13.39 -10.89
C LYS A 94 -1.32 12.24 -9.92
N LEU A 95 -1.27 12.58 -8.63
CA LEU A 95 -1.15 11.61 -7.54
C LEU A 95 -2.44 10.76 -7.48
N SER A 96 -2.35 9.50 -7.89
CA SER A 96 -3.47 8.57 -7.95
C SER A 96 -3.76 7.91 -6.61
N GLN A 97 -2.71 7.62 -5.83
CA GLN A 97 -2.86 6.99 -4.53
C GLN A 97 -1.88 7.57 -3.51
N PHE A 98 -2.36 7.68 -2.28
CA PHE A 98 -1.63 8.16 -1.11
C PHE A 98 -1.83 7.14 0.01
N VAL A 99 -0.75 6.64 0.59
CA VAL A 99 -0.79 5.77 1.78
C VAL A 99 0.13 6.37 2.84
N ASN A 100 -0.44 6.65 4.01
CA ASN A 100 0.29 7.10 5.19
C ASN A 100 0.32 5.99 6.23
N LEU A 101 1.52 5.62 6.67
CA LEU A 101 1.78 4.59 7.68
C LEU A 101 2.34 5.18 8.98
N GLY A 102 2.34 6.50 9.13
CA GLY A 102 2.90 7.23 10.27
C GLY A 102 4.39 7.51 10.09
N ASP A 103 5.20 6.46 9.98
CA ASP A 103 6.64 6.54 9.75
C ASP A 103 7.05 6.51 8.27
N MET A 104 6.08 6.22 7.39
CA MET A 104 6.29 6.14 5.94
C MET A 104 5.12 6.72 5.15
N LEU A 105 5.45 7.27 3.98
CA LEU A 105 4.51 7.74 2.99
C LEU A 105 4.78 7.05 1.65
N LEU A 106 3.72 6.53 1.04
CA LEU A 106 3.71 6.02 -0.33
C LEU A 106 2.91 6.98 -1.21
N LEU A 107 3.56 7.53 -2.24
CA LEU A 107 2.95 8.36 -3.26
C LEU A 107 2.96 7.62 -4.59
N VAL A 108 1.80 7.39 -5.20
CA VAL A 108 1.67 6.73 -6.52
C VAL A 108 1.21 7.76 -7.54
N TYR A 109 1.99 7.95 -8.59
CA TYR A 109 1.77 8.93 -9.66
C TYR A 109 1.34 8.25 -10.97
N GLY A 110 0.40 7.29 -10.90
CA GLY A 110 -0.05 6.55 -12.09
C GLY A 110 1.11 5.93 -12.89
N LYS A 111 1.25 6.32 -14.17
CA LYS A 111 2.33 5.84 -15.06
C LYS A 111 3.71 6.41 -14.74
N GLN A 112 3.80 7.48 -13.94
CA GLN A 112 5.05 8.16 -13.61
C GLN A 112 5.83 7.46 -12.49
N GLY A 113 5.22 6.45 -11.86
CA GLY A 113 5.89 5.60 -10.88
C GLY A 113 5.39 5.80 -9.45
N THR A 114 6.11 5.21 -8.51
CA THR A 114 5.79 5.20 -7.08
C THR A 114 6.99 5.71 -6.30
N MET A 115 6.75 6.60 -5.34
CA MET A 115 7.76 7.13 -4.44
C MET A 115 7.46 6.72 -3.00
N ILE A 116 8.49 6.32 -2.27
CA ILE A 116 8.41 5.98 -0.85
C ILE A 116 9.27 6.98 -0.08
N PHE A 117 8.68 7.63 0.91
CA PHE A 117 9.37 8.49 1.85
C PHE A 117 9.33 7.84 3.23
N LYS A 118 10.48 7.81 3.90
CA LYS A 118 10.60 7.30 5.27
C LYS A 118 10.98 8.45 6.18
N LYS A 119 10.34 8.53 7.35
CA LYS A 119 10.63 9.55 8.36
C LYS A 119 12.12 9.55 8.73
N GLU A 120 12.69 8.38 8.94
CA GLU A 120 14.11 8.20 9.29
C GLU A 120 15.09 8.66 8.20
N HIS A 121 14.66 8.79 6.95
CA HIS A 121 15.50 9.33 5.87
C HIS A 121 15.43 10.85 5.78
N LEU A 122 14.48 11.49 6.47
CA LEU A 122 14.38 12.94 6.47
C LEU A 122 15.49 13.51 7.37
N GLN A 123 16.33 14.38 6.81
CA GLN A 123 17.46 14.95 7.54
C GLN A 123 17.02 15.77 8.77
N ASP A 124 15.89 16.47 8.66
CA ASP A 124 15.25 17.20 9.76
C ASP A 124 13.90 16.55 10.12
N LEU A 125 13.92 15.67 11.12
CA LEU A 125 12.76 14.92 11.58
C LEU A 125 11.60 15.81 12.07
N SER A 126 11.89 17.04 12.52
CA SER A 126 10.87 17.98 12.99
C SER A 126 9.92 18.43 11.86
N GLN A 127 10.40 18.33 10.62
CA GLN A 127 9.64 18.72 9.43
C GLN A 127 8.72 17.60 8.92
N TRP A 128 8.78 16.39 9.49
CA TRP A 128 8.01 15.24 9.00
C TRP A 128 6.50 15.50 9.01
N ASP A 129 5.96 16.01 10.11
CA ASP A 129 4.52 16.21 10.24
C ASP A 129 4.04 17.32 9.30
N VAL A 130 4.89 18.33 9.05
CA VAL A 130 4.65 19.38 8.05
C VAL A 130 4.66 18.80 6.63
N PHE A 131 5.63 17.93 6.31
CA PHE A 131 5.71 17.24 5.03
C PHE A 131 4.49 16.34 4.77
N VAL A 132 4.08 15.56 5.76
CA VAL A 132 2.88 14.71 5.72
C VAL A 132 1.62 15.57 5.52
N GLY A 133 1.51 16.68 6.26
CA GLY A 133 0.38 17.60 6.14
C GLY A 133 0.27 18.21 4.74
N MET A 134 1.39 18.69 4.20
CA MET A 134 1.47 19.27 2.86
C MET A 134 1.12 18.24 1.78
N THR A 135 1.75 17.05 1.79
CA THR A 135 1.46 15.97 0.82
C THR A 135 0.00 15.51 0.89
N THR A 136 -0.57 15.40 2.10
CA THR A 136 -1.99 15.07 2.30
C THR A 136 -2.91 16.15 1.72
N LYS A 137 -2.58 17.43 1.91
CA LYS A 137 -3.34 18.56 1.35
C LYS A 137 -3.33 18.52 -0.17
N LEU A 138 -2.15 18.33 -0.79
CA LEU A 138 -2.01 18.22 -2.25
C LEU A 138 -2.84 17.08 -2.83
N TRP A 139 -2.86 15.92 -2.16
CA TRP A 139 -3.68 14.79 -2.57
C TRP A 139 -5.19 15.10 -2.51
N LYS A 140 -5.65 15.73 -1.41
CA LYS A 140 -7.06 16.09 -1.22
C LYS A 140 -7.54 17.14 -2.23
N GLU A 141 -6.72 18.15 -2.51
CA GLU A 141 -7.02 19.19 -3.49
C GLU A 141 -7.17 18.60 -4.90
N ARG A 142 -6.29 17.67 -5.29
CA ARG A 142 -6.34 17.00 -6.60
C ARG A 142 -7.44 15.96 -6.76
N LYS A 143 -8.07 15.51 -5.68
CA LYS A 143 -9.27 14.67 -5.74
C LYS A 143 -10.54 15.47 -6.02
N LYS A 144 -10.54 16.77 -5.73
CA LYS A 144 -11.70 17.66 -5.94
C LYS A 144 -11.69 18.34 -7.31
N ALA A 145 -10.59 18.23 -8.06
CA ALA A 145 -10.38 18.78 -9.41
C ALA A 145 -10.35 17.67 -10.47
#